data_AF-A0A3D0KNG4-F1
#
_entry.id   AF-A0A3D0KNG4-F1
#
_cell.length_a   1.000
_cell.length_b   1.000
_cell.length_c   1.000
_cell.angle_alpha   90.00
_cell.angle_beta   90.00
_cell.angle_gamma   90.00
#
_symmetry.space_group_name_H-M   'P 1'
#
loop_
_entity.id
_entity.type
_entity.pdbx_description
1 polymer ?
#
loop_
_entity_poly.entity_id
_entity_poly.type
_entity_poly.pdbx_seq_one_letter_code
_entity_poly.pdbx_strand_id
1 'polypeptide(L)'
;GSLINKMPGDYDQKFQGVRGFVSYMIAHPGKKLMFMGSEIGQFDEWNANEQLEWDLLGYEKHRQLNHFFATVNKFYRDTPAMHENDYDWNGFQWVALDDYQHSVIAFRRIALDGSEILVVCNFQPVTRENYRVGVPVYGIYEEVFNSEAEEFGGTGIGNAGEIKAVNEKEHELDYHISITLPPLGVTFFKLVKEEPVPVAPKKRTRKAKTESEKAADKPKKTKTAAKKAAPKKAAAKKEEKAE
;
A
#
# COMPACT_ATOMS: atom_id res chain seq x y z
N GLY A 1 -19.02 -17.66 -17.70
CA GLY A 1 -17.77 -17.09 -18.21
C GLY A 1 -16.62 -17.53 -17.35
N SER A 2 -15.44 -17.70 -17.94
CA SER A 2 -14.18 -17.99 -17.24
C SER A 2 -13.81 -16.89 -16.23
N LEU A 3 -12.83 -17.16 -15.36
CA LEU A 3 -12.42 -16.20 -14.31
C LEU A 3 -12.00 -14.84 -14.89
N ILE A 4 -11.19 -14.84 -15.96
CA ILE A 4 -10.68 -13.61 -16.57
C ILE A 4 -11.80 -12.74 -17.15
N ASN A 5 -12.86 -13.36 -17.67
CA ASN A 5 -14.02 -12.64 -18.21
C ASN A 5 -14.98 -12.11 -17.14
N LYS A 6 -14.81 -12.51 -15.88
CA LYS A 6 -15.52 -11.91 -14.73
C LYS A 6 -14.83 -10.65 -14.21
N MET A 7 -13.56 -10.42 -14.58
CA MET A 7 -12.85 -9.21 -14.17
C MET A 7 -13.32 -8.02 -15.01
N PRO A 8 -13.61 -6.86 -14.37
CA PRO A 8 -13.96 -5.64 -15.09
C PRO A 8 -12.71 -4.99 -15.73
N GLY A 9 -12.94 -4.06 -16.64
CA GLY A 9 -11.88 -3.25 -17.24
C GLY A 9 -11.41 -3.75 -18.61
N ASP A 10 -10.34 -3.14 -19.08
CA ASP A 10 -9.67 -3.50 -20.32
C ASP A 10 -8.90 -4.84 -20.22
N TYR A 11 -8.24 -5.23 -21.31
CA TYR A 11 -7.50 -6.49 -21.37
C TYR A 11 -6.44 -6.60 -20.26
N ASP A 12 -5.66 -5.57 -19.99
CA ASP A 12 -4.61 -5.60 -18.97
C ASP A 12 -5.19 -5.60 -17.56
N GLN A 13 -6.23 -4.79 -17.32
CA GLN A 13 -6.95 -4.75 -16.05
C GLN A 13 -7.58 -6.10 -15.70
N LYS A 14 -8.02 -6.88 -16.69
CA LYS A 14 -8.51 -8.25 -16.46
C LYS A 14 -7.42 -9.15 -15.88
N PHE A 15 -6.19 -9.12 -16.42
CA PHE A 15 -5.07 -9.90 -15.86
C PHE A 15 -4.67 -9.41 -14.47
N GLN A 16 -4.63 -8.09 -14.26
CA GLN A 16 -4.40 -7.50 -12.93
C GLN A 16 -5.44 -8.00 -11.93
N GLY A 17 -6.73 -7.96 -12.30
CA GLY A 17 -7.83 -8.45 -11.48
C GLY A 17 -7.72 -9.94 -11.14
N VAL A 18 -7.31 -10.78 -12.09
CA VAL A 18 -7.04 -12.21 -11.82
C VAL A 18 -5.91 -12.36 -10.80
N ARG A 19 -4.77 -11.68 -11.00
CA ARG A 19 -3.64 -11.77 -10.06
C ARG A 19 -4.01 -11.24 -8.68
N GLY A 20 -4.70 -10.12 -8.60
CA GLY A 20 -5.19 -9.54 -7.35
C GLY A 20 -6.14 -10.48 -6.60
N PHE A 21 -7.14 -11.05 -7.31
CA PHE A 21 -8.06 -12.02 -6.72
C PHE A 21 -7.35 -13.28 -6.24
N VAL A 22 -6.48 -13.87 -7.05
CA VAL A 22 -5.75 -15.10 -6.68
C VAL A 22 -4.83 -14.85 -5.50
N SER A 23 -4.14 -13.71 -5.46
CA SER A 23 -3.27 -13.33 -4.34
C SER A 23 -4.07 -13.18 -3.05
N TYR A 24 -5.24 -12.53 -3.11
CA TYR A 24 -6.16 -12.45 -1.98
C TYR A 24 -6.67 -13.84 -1.55
N MET A 25 -7.08 -14.69 -2.50
CA MET A 25 -7.54 -16.05 -2.23
C MET A 25 -6.45 -16.89 -1.54
N ILE A 26 -5.20 -16.77 -1.99
CA ILE A 26 -4.05 -17.45 -1.39
C ILE A 26 -3.79 -16.95 0.03
N ALA A 27 -3.89 -15.64 0.24
CA ALA A 27 -3.68 -15.00 1.54
C ALA A 27 -4.79 -15.28 2.57
N HIS A 28 -6.05 -15.40 2.13
CA HIS A 28 -7.19 -15.60 3.02
C HIS A 28 -7.09 -16.96 3.75
N PRO A 29 -7.54 -17.12 5.01
CA PRO A 29 -7.53 -18.42 5.67
C PRO A 29 -8.33 -19.50 4.90
N GLY A 30 -7.82 -20.73 4.92
CA GLY A 30 -8.46 -21.91 4.31
C GLY A 30 -7.74 -22.45 3.07
N LYS A 31 -7.96 -23.72 2.73
CA LYS A 31 -7.25 -24.39 1.63
C LYS A 31 -7.74 -23.95 0.25
N LYS A 32 -6.88 -24.11 -0.75
CA LYS A 32 -7.01 -23.50 -2.08
C LYS A 32 -7.38 -24.54 -3.11
N LEU A 33 -8.33 -24.20 -3.97
CA LEU A 33 -8.73 -25.02 -5.11
C LEU A 33 -9.08 -24.10 -6.28
N MET A 34 -8.40 -24.28 -7.41
CA MET A 34 -8.67 -23.58 -8.66
C MET A 34 -8.82 -24.62 -9.77
N PHE A 35 -9.77 -24.39 -10.68
CA PHE A 35 -10.02 -25.29 -11.80
C PHE A 35 -9.10 -24.95 -12.97
N MET A 36 -8.71 -26.00 -13.70
CA MET A 36 -7.82 -25.93 -14.86
C MET A 36 -8.28 -24.90 -15.89
N GLY A 37 -7.34 -24.28 -16.58
CA GLY A 37 -7.58 -23.18 -17.53
C GLY A 37 -7.54 -21.78 -16.90
N SER A 38 -7.77 -21.66 -15.58
CA SER A 38 -7.65 -20.38 -14.88
C SER A 38 -6.20 -19.88 -14.84
N GLU A 39 -5.26 -20.81 -14.70
CA GLU A 39 -3.82 -20.58 -14.59
C GLU A 39 -3.15 -20.13 -15.89
N ILE A 40 -3.84 -20.29 -17.02
CA ILE A 40 -3.40 -19.80 -18.34
C ILE A 40 -4.22 -18.61 -18.81
N GLY A 41 -5.20 -18.14 -18.03
CA GLY A 41 -6.06 -17.01 -18.39
C GLY A 41 -6.99 -17.32 -19.56
N GLN A 42 -7.56 -18.53 -19.60
CA GLN A 42 -8.49 -18.94 -20.67
C GLN A 42 -9.72 -18.00 -20.72
N PHE A 43 -10.03 -17.47 -21.91
CA PHE A 43 -11.16 -16.55 -22.09
C PHE A 43 -12.47 -17.31 -22.27
N ASP A 44 -12.46 -18.35 -23.09
CA ASP A 44 -13.65 -19.13 -23.36
C ASP A 44 -14.04 -19.99 -22.14
N GLU A 45 -15.33 -20.27 -22.03
CA GLU A 45 -15.83 -21.15 -20.97
C GLU A 45 -15.27 -22.56 -21.15
N TRP A 46 -15.11 -23.27 -20.03
CA TRP A 46 -14.66 -24.65 -20.08
C TRP A 46 -15.67 -25.51 -20.85
N ASN A 47 -15.18 -26.24 -21.85
CA ASN A 47 -15.96 -27.16 -22.66
C ASN A 47 -15.45 -28.58 -22.45
N ALA A 48 -16.31 -29.46 -21.93
CA ALA A 48 -15.94 -30.85 -21.64
C ALA A 48 -15.63 -31.69 -22.90
N ASN A 49 -16.03 -31.22 -24.09
CA ASN A 49 -15.77 -31.90 -25.36
C ASN A 49 -14.49 -31.44 -26.04
N GLU A 50 -13.82 -30.43 -25.50
CA GLU A 50 -12.63 -29.80 -26.09
C GLU A 50 -11.49 -29.77 -25.08
N GLN A 51 -10.28 -29.58 -25.60
CA GLN A 51 -9.10 -29.36 -24.77
C GLN A 51 -9.07 -27.90 -24.28
N LEU A 52 -8.25 -27.64 -23.25
CA LEU A 52 -7.92 -26.27 -22.87
C LEU A 52 -7.19 -25.56 -24.01
N GLU A 53 -7.29 -24.24 -24.03
CA GLU A 53 -6.70 -23.39 -25.06
C GLU A 53 -5.18 -23.22 -24.85
N TRP A 54 -4.42 -24.30 -25.00
CA TRP A 54 -2.96 -24.31 -24.74
C TRP A 54 -2.17 -23.32 -25.59
N ASP A 55 -2.66 -23.01 -26.79
CA ASP A 55 -2.06 -22.02 -27.70
C ASP A 55 -1.98 -20.62 -27.08
N LEU A 56 -2.78 -20.33 -26.04
CA LEU A 56 -2.70 -19.07 -25.31
C LEU A 56 -1.32 -18.84 -24.68
N LEU A 57 -0.59 -19.89 -24.32
CA LEU A 57 0.79 -19.78 -23.81
C LEU A 57 1.78 -19.29 -24.88
N GLY A 58 1.36 -19.18 -26.14
CA GLY A 58 2.08 -18.47 -27.19
C GLY A 58 2.13 -16.95 -26.99
N TYR A 59 1.22 -16.38 -26.18
CA TYR A 59 1.16 -14.94 -25.89
C TYR A 59 1.83 -14.60 -24.56
N GLU A 60 2.47 -13.43 -24.50
CA GLU A 60 3.28 -13.01 -23.35
C GLU A 60 2.48 -12.90 -22.05
N LYS A 61 1.31 -12.24 -22.08
CA LYS A 61 0.48 -12.02 -20.90
C LYS A 61 -0.01 -13.31 -20.25
N HIS A 62 -0.32 -14.31 -21.06
CA HIS A 62 -0.74 -15.64 -20.60
C HIS A 62 0.44 -16.42 -19.99
N ARG A 63 1.65 -16.31 -20.55
CA ARG A 63 2.87 -16.87 -19.93
C ARG A 63 3.20 -16.19 -18.60
N GLN A 64 3.09 -14.87 -18.54
CA GLN A 64 3.31 -14.09 -17.32
C GLN A 64 2.30 -14.47 -16.23
N LEU A 65 1.03 -14.66 -16.59
CA LEU A 65 0.02 -15.15 -15.68
C LEU A 65 0.33 -16.57 -15.19
N ASN A 66 0.71 -17.47 -16.08
CA ASN A 66 1.10 -18.83 -15.71
C ASN A 66 2.32 -18.84 -14.78
N HIS A 67 3.31 -17.99 -15.05
CA HIS A 67 4.46 -17.77 -14.19
C HIS A 67 4.04 -17.25 -12.81
N PHE A 68 3.13 -16.28 -12.74
CA PHE A 68 2.53 -15.81 -11.50
C PHE A 68 1.89 -16.95 -10.70
N PHE A 69 1.10 -17.83 -11.34
CA PHE A 69 0.50 -18.98 -10.66
C PHE A 69 1.55 -19.95 -10.11
N ALA A 70 2.65 -20.19 -10.83
CA ALA A 70 3.75 -21.01 -10.33
C ALA A 70 4.42 -20.36 -9.11
N THR A 71 4.69 -19.05 -9.19
CA THR A 71 5.40 -18.31 -8.14
C THR A 71 4.54 -18.12 -6.88
N VAL A 72 3.26 -17.79 -7.01
CA VAL A 72 2.35 -17.63 -5.87
C VAL A 72 2.12 -18.96 -5.13
N ASN A 73 2.05 -20.08 -5.86
CA ASN A 73 1.96 -21.41 -5.22
C ASN A 73 3.25 -21.78 -4.50
N LYS A 74 4.42 -21.45 -5.07
CA LYS A 74 5.71 -21.62 -4.39
C LYS A 74 5.75 -20.76 -3.12
N PHE A 75 5.35 -19.50 -3.19
CA PHE A 75 5.29 -18.60 -2.04
C PHE A 75 4.36 -19.15 -0.95
N TYR A 76 3.16 -19.60 -1.29
CA TYR A 76 2.20 -20.20 -0.36
C TYR A 76 2.78 -21.43 0.37
N ARG A 77 3.48 -22.31 -0.36
CA ARG A 77 4.11 -23.51 0.21
C ARG A 77 5.30 -23.18 1.10
N ASP A 78 6.13 -22.22 0.69
CA ASP A 78 7.37 -21.90 1.37
C ASP A 78 7.16 -20.92 2.56
N THR A 79 5.94 -20.42 2.75
CA THR A 79 5.58 -19.46 3.81
C THR A 79 4.61 -20.08 4.81
N PRO A 80 5.10 -20.56 5.99
CA PRO A 80 4.28 -21.22 7.01
C PRO A 80 3.00 -20.46 7.40
N ALA A 81 3.09 -19.14 7.56
CA ALA A 81 1.98 -18.28 7.96
C ALA A 81 0.76 -18.38 7.01
N MET A 82 0.98 -18.77 5.75
CA MET A 82 -0.10 -18.88 4.77
C MET A 82 -0.97 -20.12 4.95
N HIS A 83 -0.50 -21.16 5.65
CA HIS A 83 -1.16 -22.47 5.63
C HIS A 83 -1.12 -23.27 6.95
N GLU A 84 -0.21 -23.00 7.88
CA GLU A 84 -0.12 -23.78 9.13
C GLU A 84 -1.31 -23.55 10.06
N ASN A 85 -1.75 -22.29 10.18
CA ASN A 85 -2.75 -21.87 11.17
C ASN A 85 -4.05 -21.36 10.51
N ASP A 86 -4.67 -22.15 9.65
CA ASP A 86 -5.88 -21.75 8.90
C ASP A 86 -7.19 -21.84 9.70
N TYR A 87 -7.22 -22.66 10.76
CA TYR A 87 -8.47 -23.05 11.46
C TYR A 87 -8.57 -22.52 12.89
N ASP A 88 -7.61 -21.70 13.31
CA ASP A 88 -7.58 -21.08 14.64
C ASP A 88 -7.69 -19.55 14.52
N TRP A 89 -8.32 -18.92 15.52
CA TRP A 89 -8.47 -17.47 15.59
C TRP A 89 -7.14 -16.73 15.67
N ASN A 90 -6.08 -17.36 16.16
CA ASN A 90 -4.75 -16.76 16.27
C ASN A 90 -4.01 -16.70 14.93
N GLY A 91 -4.46 -17.41 13.89
CA GLY A 91 -3.79 -17.47 12.59
C GLY A 91 -4.13 -16.33 11.63
N PHE A 92 -5.11 -15.49 12.00
CA PHE A 92 -5.59 -14.39 11.18
C PHE A 92 -6.03 -13.22 12.06
N GLN A 93 -5.63 -12.00 11.68
CA GLN A 93 -6.10 -10.78 12.34
C GLN A 93 -6.30 -9.66 11.34
N TRP A 94 -7.47 -9.00 11.37
CA TRP A 94 -7.68 -7.78 10.59
C TRP A 94 -6.79 -6.64 11.10
N VAL A 95 -6.30 -5.83 10.15
CA VAL A 95 -5.57 -4.58 10.42
C VAL A 95 -6.43 -3.41 9.94
N ALA A 96 -6.70 -3.33 8.63
CA ALA A 96 -7.60 -2.34 8.05
C ALA A 96 -8.80 -3.04 7.43
N LEU A 97 -10.00 -2.80 7.95
CA LEU A 97 -11.24 -3.44 7.47
C LEU A 97 -12.35 -2.44 7.11
N ASP A 98 -12.14 -1.17 7.45
CA ASP A 98 -13.10 -0.07 7.38
C ASP A 98 -12.81 0.91 6.23
N ASP A 99 -11.75 0.70 5.45
CA ASP A 99 -11.38 1.55 4.33
C ASP A 99 -12.19 1.25 3.04
N TYR A 100 -13.52 1.27 3.19
CA TYR A 100 -14.45 0.96 2.10
C TYR A 100 -14.43 2.01 0.98
N GLN A 101 -14.09 3.27 1.30
CA GLN A 101 -14.00 4.37 0.34
C GLN A 101 -12.90 4.13 -0.68
N HIS A 102 -11.81 3.48 -0.25
CA HIS A 102 -10.68 3.14 -1.11
C HIS A 102 -10.69 1.69 -1.57
N SER A 103 -11.59 0.86 -1.02
CA SER A 103 -11.63 -0.59 -1.23
C SER A 103 -10.27 -1.23 -0.94
N VAL A 104 -9.65 -0.80 0.15
CA VAL A 104 -8.41 -1.36 0.67
C VAL A 104 -8.74 -2.19 1.90
N ILE A 105 -8.15 -3.38 1.97
CA ILE A 105 -8.17 -4.20 3.19
C ILE A 105 -6.75 -4.61 3.54
N ALA A 106 -6.48 -4.74 4.83
CA ALA A 106 -5.22 -5.24 5.33
C ALA A 106 -5.44 -6.22 6.48
N PHE A 107 -4.67 -7.30 6.50
CA PHE A 107 -4.73 -8.31 7.55
C PHE A 107 -3.40 -9.02 7.73
N ARG A 108 -3.21 -9.63 8.89
CA ARG A 108 -2.05 -10.44 9.24
C ARG A 108 -2.40 -11.90 9.18
N ARG A 109 -1.47 -12.70 8.67
CA ARG A 109 -1.45 -14.16 8.75
C ARG A 109 -0.32 -14.56 9.66
N ILE A 110 -0.58 -15.43 10.64
CA ILE A 110 0.36 -15.75 11.72
C ILE A 110 0.54 -17.28 11.77
N ALA A 111 1.79 -17.73 11.67
CA ALA A 111 2.17 -19.13 11.77
C ALA A 111 2.18 -19.61 13.23
N LEU A 112 2.37 -20.91 13.44
CA LEU A 112 2.44 -21.50 14.79
C LEU A 112 3.72 -21.10 15.54
N ASP A 113 4.79 -20.77 14.81
CA ASP A 113 6.05 -20.27 15.37
C ASP A 113 6.03 -18.75 15.68
N GLY A 114 4.90 -18.07 15.41
CA GLY A 114 4.73 -16.63 15.59
C GLY A 114 5.24 -15.79 14.42
N SER A 115 5.86 -16.38 13.39
CA SER A 115 6.18 -15.65 12.16
C SER A 115 4.91 -15.20 11.46
N GLU A 116 4.94 -14.00 10.88
CA GLU A 116 3.76 -13.40 10.29
C GLU A 116 4.01 -12.75 8.94
N ILE A 117 2.93 -12.61 8.19
CA ILE A 117 2.88 -11.88 6.93
C ILE A 117 1.73 -10.89 7.01
N LEU A 118 2.04 -9.62 6.80
CA LEU A 118 1.06 -8.57 6.58
C LEU A 118 0.66 -8.59 5.10
N VAL A 119 -0.63 -8.65 4.83
CA VAL A 119 -1.20 -8.63 3.48
C VAL A 119 -2.01 -7.35 3.33
N VAL A 120 -1.76 -6.61 2.25
CA VAL A 120 -2.51 -5.39 1.92
C VAL A 120 -3.04 -5.50 0.50
N CYS A 121 -4.36 -5.43 0.36
CA CYS A 121 -5.07 -5.58 -0.91
C CYS A 121 -5.64 -4.22 -1.34
N ASN A 122 -5.33 -3.80 -2.56
CA ASN A 122 -5.96 -2.65 -3.21
C ASN A 122 -6.88 -3.13 -4.34
N PHE A 123 -8.19 -3.01 -4.17
CA PHE A 123 -9.17 -3.43 -5.19
C PHE A 123 -9.64 -2.31 -6.11
N GLN A 124 -8.97 -1.15 -6.11
CA GLN A 124 -9.23 -0.06 -7.04
C GLN A 124 -8.12 0.04 -8.09
N PRO A 125 -8.43 0.45 -9.34
CA PRO A 125 -7.45 0.66 -10.41
C PRO A 125 -6.69 1.98 -10.26
N VAL A 126 -6.33 2.33 -9.01
CA VAL A 126 -5.65 3.58 -8.66
C VAL A 126 -4.52 3.26 -7.70
N THR A 127 -3.31 3.73 -8.03
CA THR A 127 -2.13 3.65 -7.15
C THR A 127 -2.34 4.50 -5.90
N ARG A 128 -1.93 3.98 -4.74
CA ARG A 128 -1.94 4.75 -3.49
C ARG A 128 -0.54 4.86 -2.92
N GLU A 129 0.01 6.06 -3.00
CA GLU A 129 1.31 6.38 -2.41
C GLU A 129 1.16 6.71 -0.92
N ASN A 130 2.20 6.43 -0.14
CA ASN A 130 2.28 6.75 1.28
C ASN A 130 1.10 6.20 2.12
N TYR A 131 0.49 5.10 1.69
CA TYR A 131 -0.57 4.44 2.43
C TYR A 131 -0.02 3.92 3.76
N ARG A 132 -0.65 4.30 4.86
CA ARG A 132 -0.22 3.89 6.20
C ARG A 132 -0.95 2.61 6.58
N VAL A 133 -0.21 1.63 7.05
CA VAL A 133 -0.78 0.40 7.58
C VAL A 133 -0.14 0.06 8.92
N GLY A 134 -0.98 -0.11 9.94
CA GLY A 134 -0.55 -0.50 11.27
C GLY A 134 0.21 -1.82 11.29
N VAL A 135 1.24 -1.91 12.12
CA VAL A 135 2.06 -3.09 12.36
C VAL A 135 2.32 -3.30 13.86
N PRO A 136 2.38 -4.55 14.35
CA PRO A 136 2.47 -4.84 15.78
C PRO A 136 3.87 -4.60 16.37
N VAL A 137 4.91 -4.65 15.55
CA VAL A 137 6.31 -4.66 16.00
C VAL A 137 7.07 -3.52 15.33
N TYR A 138 7.88 -2.82 16.13
CA TYR A 138 8.78 -1.80 15.60
C TYR A 138 10.01 -2.45 14.97
N GLY A 139 10.28 -2.14 13.72
CA GLY A 139 11.40 -2.75 13.01
C GLY A 139 11.45 -2.38 11.53
N ILE A 140 12.12 -3.24 10.78
CA ILE A 140 12.28 -3.16 9.34
C ILE A 140 11.45 -4.27 8.70
N TYR A 141 10.59 -3.86 7.76
CA TYR A 141 9.74 -4.70 6.96
C TYR A 141 10.24 -4.73 5.51
N GLU A 142 9.99 -5.83 4.81
CA GLU A 142 10.28 -5.96 3.39
C GLU A 142 9.05 -6.49 2.64
N GLU A 143 8.88 -6.02 1.39
CA GLU A 143 7.92 -6.60 0.46
C GLU A 143 8.44 -7.95 -0.03
N VAL A 144 7.74 -9.04 0.34
CA VAL A 144 8.15 -10.41 0.01
C VAL A 144 7.38 -11.00 -1.17
N PHE A 145 6.24 -10.41 -1.52
CA PHE A 145 5.48 -10.77 -2.71
C PHE A 145 4.61 -9.60 -3.17
N ASN A 146 4.50 -9.40 -4.48
CA ASN A 146 3.69 -8.36 -5.09
C ASN A 146 3.05 -8.90 -6.38
N SER A 147 1.72 -8.93 -6.42
CA SER A 147 0.98 -9.43 -7.58
C SER A 147 1.16 -8.58 -8.84
N GLU A 148 1.67 -7.35 -8.69
CA GLU A 148 1.88 -6.37 -9.76
C GLU A 148 3.35 -6.21 -10.15
N ALA A 149 4.21 -7.16 -9.77
CA ALA A 149 5.59 -7.22 -10.27
C ALA A 149 5.63 -7.34 -11.81
N GLU A 150 6.66 -6.74 -12.44
CA GLU A 150 6.81 -6.72 -13.91
C GLU A 150 6.92 -8.13 -14.51
N GLU A 151 7.54 -9.07 -13.79
CA GLU A 151 7.66 -10.48 -14.21
C GLU A 151 6.31 -11.20 -14.34
N PHE A 152 5.26 -10.69 -13.69
CA PHE A 152 3.89 -11.17 -13.80
C PHE A 152 3.05 -10.37 -14.80
N GLY A 153 3.65 -9.42 -15.52
CA GLY A 153 2.97 -8.52 -16.45
C GLY A 153 2.18 -7.40 -15.75
N GLY A 154 2.56 -7.08 -14.51
CA GLY A 154 2.00 -5.97 -13.72
C GLY A 154 2.67 -4.63 -13.99
N THR A 155 2.31 -3.63 -13.19
CA THR A 155 2.78 -2.25 -13.36
C THR A 155 4.22 -2.00 -12.91
N GLY A 156 4.83 -2.93 -12.16
CA GLY A 156 6.16 -2.76 -11.56
C GLY A 156 6.18 -1.84 -10.33
N ILE A 157 5.04 -1.27 -9.95
CA ILE A 157 4.90 -0.46 -8.75
C ILE A 157 4.98 -1.38 -7.53
N GLY A 158 5.93 -1.09 -6.64
CA GLY A 158 6.14 -1.85 -5.41
C GLY A 158 7.00 -1.07 -4.42
N ASN A 159 7.36 -1.74 -3.33
CA ASN A 159 8.11 -1.15 -2.23
C ASN A 159 9.52 -1.74 -2.19
N ALA A 160 10.45 -1.10 -2.90
CA ALA A 160 11.83 -1.57 -2.98
C ALA A 160 12.60 -1.24 -1.69
N GLY A 161 13.29 -2.25 -1.16
CA GLY A 161 14.20 -2.13 -0.02
C GLY A 161 13.53 -2.21 1.35
N GLU A 162 14.26 -1.73 2.37
CA GLU A 162 13.86 -1.78 3.77
C GLU A 162 12.81 -0.71 4.10
N ILE A 163 11.66 -1.13 4.63
CA ILE A 163 10.55 -0.27 5.05
C ILE A 163 10.58 -0.16 6.57
N LYS A 164 11.00 1.01 7.07
CA LYS A 164 11.11 1.23 8.51
C LYS A 164 9.76 1.58 9.14
N ALA A 165 9.41 0.91 10.22
CA ALA A 165 8.25 1.24 11.03
C ALA A 165 8.40 2.63 11.69
N VAL A 166 7.28 3.33 11.80
CA VAL A 166 7.14 4.64 12.45
C VAL A 166 6.45 4.44 13.80
N ASN A 167 6.96 5.12 14.83
CA ASN A 167 6.42 5.08 16.20
C ASN A 167 5.21 6.02 16.37
N GLU A 168 4.14 5.71 15.63
CA GLU A 168 2.86 6.40 15.67
C GLU A 168 1.73 5.38 15.48
N LYS A 169 0.68 5.51 16.30
CA LYS A 169 -0.47 4.61 16.32
C LYS A 169 -1.25 4.68 14.99
N GLU A 170 -1.59 3.52 14.43
CA GLU A 170 -2.42 3.37 13.24
C GLU A 170 -3.20 2.05 13.31
N HIS A 171 -4.45 2.02 12.86
CA HIS A 171 -5.27 0.79 12.84
C HIS A 171 -5.28 0.01 14.18
N GLU A 172 -5.36 0.72 15.31
CA GLU A 172 -5.29 0.16 16.67
C GLU A 172 -3.95 -0.53 17.05
N LEU A 173 -2.91 -0.39 16.24
CA LEU A 173 -1.55 -0.87 16.49
C LEU A 173 -0.61 0.29 16.81
N ASP A 174 0.43 0.04 17.60
CA ASP A 174 1.33 1.10 18.12
C ASP A 174 2.26 1.71 17.07
N TYR A 175 2.47 1.00 15.95
CA TYR A 175 3.38 1.38 14.88
C TYR A 175 2.69 1.30 13.52
N HIS A 176 3.27 1.94 12.51
CA HIS A 176 2.85 1.76 11.13
C HIS A 176 4.02 1.75 10.16
N ILE A 177 3.81 1.19 8.97
CA ILE A 177 4.69 1.38 7.81
C ILE A 177 3.97 2.25 6.78
N SER A 178 4.74 2.98 5.98
CA SER A 178 4.22 3.75 4.85
C SER A 178 4.63 3.06 3.55
N ILE A 179 3.65 2.68 2.75
CA ILE A 179 3.83 1.85 1.56
C ILE A 179 3.11 2.43 0.35
N THR A 180 3.59 2.09 -0.83
CA THR A 180 2.91 2.35 -2.10
C THR A 180 2.16 1.10 -2.51
N LEU A 181 0.84 1.23 -2.68
CA LEU A 181 -0.03 0.15 -3.14
C LEU A 181 -0.23 0.25 -4.66
N PRO A 182 0.13 -0.79 -5.42
CA PRO A 182 -0.15 -0.83 -6.85
C PRO A 182 -1.66 -0.91 -7.13
N PRO A 183 -2.13 -0.49 -8.32
CA PRO A 183 -3.54 -0.57 -8.71
C PRO A 183 -3.97 -2.04 -8.87
N LEU A 184 -5.16 -2.40 -8.38
CA LEU A 184 -5.69 -3.78 -8.40
C LEU A 184 -4.74 -4.86 -7.82
N GLY A 185 -3.75 -4.45 -7.02
CA GLY A 185 -2.69 -5.33 -6.56
C GLY A 185 -2.81 -5.77 -5.11
N VAL A 186 -2.15 -6.87 -4.79
CA VAL A 186 -2.00 -7.39 -3.43
C VAL A 186 -0.51 -7.53 -3.11
N THR A 187 -0.11 -6.93 -2.01
CA THR A 187 1.28 -6.87 -1.53
C THR A 187 1.40 -7.56 -0.18
N PHE A 188 2.53 -8.22 0.03
CA PHE A 188 2.81 -9.03 1.21
C PHE A 188 4.10 -8.53 1.85
N PHE A 189 4.07 -8.25 3.15
CA PHE A 189 5.19 -7.74 3.90
C PHE A 189 5.55 -8.66 5.05
N LYS A 190 6.85 -8.75 5.33
CA LYS A 190 7.39 -9.52 6.45
C LYS A 190 8.31 -8.64 7.28
N LEU A 191 8.26 -8.79 8.59
CA LEU A 191 9.26 -8.24 9.49
C LEU A 191 10.59 -9.00 9.30
N VAL A 192 11.65 -8.28 8.95
CA VAL A 192 12.99 -8.86 8.72
C VAL A 192 13.90 -8.62 9.92
N LYS A 193 13.72 -7.48 10.59
CA LYS A 193 14.53 -7.13 11.76
C LYS A 193 13.74 -6.30 12.75
N GLU A 194 13.68 -6.76 13.99
CA GLU A 194 13.19 -5.95 15.12
C GLU A 194 14.22 -4.88 15.49
N GLU A 195 13.73 -3.68 15.77
CA GLU A 195 14.56 -2.57 16.24
C GLU A 195 14.06 -2.03 17.58
N PRO A 196 14.94 -1.46 18.42
CA PRO A 196 14.50 -0.78 19.63
C PRO A 196 13.70 0.46 19.26
N VAL A 197 12.55 0.63 19.91
CA VAL A 197 11.68 1.79 19.73
C VAL A 197 12.45 3.08 20.06
N PRO A 198 12.47 4.09 19.17
CA PRO A 198 13.15 5.34 19.43
C PRO A 198 12.49 6.04 20.61
N VAL A 199 13.26 6.25 21.69
CA VAL A 199 12.80 7.03 22.84
C VAL A 199 12.73 8.49 22.40
N ALA A 200 11.52 9.07 22.39
CA ALA A 200 11.35 10.48 22.08
C ALA A 200 12.24 11.32 23.01
N PRO A 201 12.99 12.31 22.48
CA PRO A 201 13.83 13.15 23.32
C PRO A 201 12.94 13.89 24.32
N LYS A 202 13.22 13.72 25.62
CA LYS A 202 12.51 14.45 26.69
C LYS A 202 12.53 15.94 26.36
N LYS A 203 11.37 16.52 26.03
CA LYS A 203 11.22 17.98 25.91
C LYS A 203 11.71 18.59 27.22
N ARG A 204 12.89 19.23 27.19
CA ARG A 204 13.39 20.05 28.30
C ARG A 204 12.35 21.14 28.54
N THR A 205 11.57 21.01 29.61
CA THR A 205 10.72 22.08 30.11
C THR A 205 11.62 23.24 30.52
N ARG A 206 11.67 24.27 29.67
CA ARG A 206 12.35 25.52 29.97
C ARG A 206 11.54 26.19 31.08
N LYS A 207 11.97 26.07 32.35
CA LYS A 207 11.42 26.83 33.48
C LYS A 207 11.44 28.31 33.08
N ALA A 208 10.27 28.91 32.94
CA ALA A 208 10.14 30.35 32.82
C ALA A 208 10.70 30.98 34.11
N LYS A 209 11.81 31.71 34.00
CA LYS A 209 12.26 32.60 35.05
C LYS A 209 11.31 33.80 35.07
N THR A 210 10.61 33.96 36.17
CA THR A 210 9.92 35.18 36.55
C THR A 210 10.99 36.24 36.82
N GLU A 211 11.05 37.29 36.00
CA GLU A 211 11.81 38.51 36.31
C GLU A 211 10.83 39.66 36.50
N SER A 212 10.59 39.98 37.78
CA SER A 212 10.14 41.27 38.24
C SER A 212 11.35 42.19 38.41
N GLU A 213 11.42 43.30 37.69
CA GLU A 213 11.61 44.66 38.25
C GLU A 213 11.99 45.72 37.18
N LYS A 214 11.24 46.83 37.24
CA LYS A 214 11.67 48.24 37.09
C LYS A 214 12.28 48.68 35.76
N ALA A 215 11.44 49.30 34.92
CA ALA A 215 11.88 50.30 33.94
C ALA A 215 11.57 51.71 34.48
N ALA A 216 12.63 52.42 34.85
CA ALA A 216 12.62 53.85 35.13
C ALA A 216 12.60 54.66 33.83
N ASP A 217 11.85 55.75 33.87
CA ASP A 217 11.65 56.76 32.84
C ASP A 217 12.94 57.54 32.49
N LYS A 218 13.25 57.65 31.19
CA LYS A 218 13.75 58.89 30.53
C LYS A 218 13.86 58.74 29.01
N PRO A 219 13.49 59.76 28.21
CA PRO A 219 13.39 59.67 26.76
C PRO A 219 14.69 60.09 26.06
N LYS A 220 15.03 59.43 24.93
CA LYS A 220 16.05 59.92 23.99
C LYS A 220 15.52 59.98 22.56
N LYS A 221 15.49 61.22 22.06
CA LYS A 221 15.24 61.63 20.67
C LYS A 221 16.33 61.11 19.72
N THR A 222 15.92 60.61 18.56
CA THR A 222 16.70 60.65 17.30
C THR A 222 15.72 60.51 16.14
N LYS A 223 15.29 61.62 15.54
CA LYS A 223 15.81 62.24 14.30
C LYS A 223 15.90 61.27 13.11
N THR A 224 14.88 61.38 12.28
CA THR A 224 14.63 60.84 10.95
C THR A 224 15.56 61.46 9.89
N ALA A 225 16.04 60.63 8.96
CA ALA A 225 16.44 61.00 7.60
C ALA A 225 15.99 59.83 6.70
N ALA A 226 14.91 60.01 5.90
CA ALA A 226 14.95 60.34 4.46
C ALA A 226 15.71 59.28 3.64
N LYS A 227 15.25 58.71 2.53
CA LYS A 227 14.32 59.09 1.45
C LYS A 227 14.37 57.87 0.49
N LYS A 228 13.30 57.33 -0.08
CA LYS A 228 12.76 57.70 -1.40
C LYS A 228 11.62 56.73 -1.73
N ALA A 229 10.44 57.27 -1.97
CA ALA A 229 9.40 56.66 -2.79
C ALA A 229 9.01 57.70 -3.85
N ALA A 230 8.87 57.27 -5.09
CA ALA A 230 8.22 58.03 -6.16
C ALA A 230 7.63 57.04 -7.19
N PRO A 231 6.51 57.39 -7.83
CA PRO A 231 5.37 56.49 -7.95
C PRO A 231 4.98 56.21 -9.41
N LYS A 232 4.07 55.24 -9.63
CA LYS A 232 3.22 55.27 -10.84
C LYS A 232 1.76 55.00 -10.49
N LYS A 233 0.96 56.03 -10.79
CA LYS A 233 -0.51 56.11 -10.75
C LYS A 233 -1.13 55.11 -11.74
N ALA A 234 -2.20 54.46 -11.32
CA ALA A 234 -3.20 53.86 -12.20
C ALA A 234 -4.45 54.76 -12.22
N ALA A 235 -4.96 55.06 -13.41
CA ALA A 235 -6.25 55.71 -13.61
C ALA A 235 -6.96 55.09 -14.83
N ALA A 236 -8.06 54.40 -14.53
CA ALA A 236 -9.32 54.17 -15.23
C ALA A 236 -9.48 54.33 -16.77
N LYS A 237 -10.10 53.31 -17.39
CA LYS A 237 -11.32 53.33 -18.26
C LYS A 237 -11.64 51.86 -18.66
N LYS A 238 -12.78 51.26 -18.34
CA LYS A 238 -14.18 51.33 -18.86
C LYS A 238 -14.40 50.67 -20.25
N GLU A 239 -15.38 49.75 -20.29
CA GLU A 239 -16.20 49.22 -21.42
C GLU A 239 -15.42 48.38 -22.48
N GLU A 240 -15.93 47.34 -23.17
CA GLU A 240 -17.28 46.90 -23.55
C GLU A 240 -17.27 45.41 -24.02
N LYS A 241 -18.47 44.86 -24.26
CA LYS A 241 -18.87 43.52 -24.72
C LYS A 241 -18.52 43.17 -26.18
N ALA A 242 -18.70 41.86 -26.47
CA ALA A 242 -19.05 41.18 -27.73
C ALA A 242 -17.87 40.77 -28.65
N GLU A 243 -17.64 39.46 -28.80
CA GLU A 243 -18.21 38.57 -29.83
C GLU A 243 -18.08 37.11 -29.37
#